data_AF-A0A9C7SC19-F1
#
_entry.id   AF-A0A9C7SC19-F1
#
_cell.length_a   1.000
_cell.length_b   1.000
_cell.length_c   1.000
_cell.angle_alpha   90.00
_cell.angle_beta   90.00
_cell.angle_gamma   90.00
#
_symmetry.space_group_name_H-M   'P 1'
#
loop_
_entity.id
_entity.type
_entity.pdbx_description
1 polymer ?
#
loop_
_entity_poly.entity_id
_entity_poly.type
_entity_poly.pdbx_seq_one_letter_code
_entity_poly.pdbx_strand_id
1 'polypeptide(L)'
;MSPHTMALLARLAITAWLGAVAVWDWRTALIPNWLTLPVMAVAGGLRLYQGRWYLLFVWALLYLIWRVNILGGGDAKFLMGLFALFPTYEFALLFCTMVLAISIPLLVVRHWGKRPAELLRAAIGRVGTGRLLPTREELERQGQQYAWTFCLPGVVYLWW
;
A
#
# COMPACT_ATOMS: atom_id res chain seq x y z
N MET A 1 -18.64 -1.43 -28.85
CA MET A 1 -17.18 -1.52 -28.60
C MET A 1 -16.84 -2.97 -28.33
N SER A 2 -15.76 -3.51 -28.91
CA SER A 2 -15.43 -4.93 -28.68
C SER A 2 -15.01 -5.17 -27.22
N PRO A 3 -15.26 -6.37 -26.65
CA PRO A 3 -14.86 -6.68 -25.27
C PRO A 3 -13.34 -6.56 -25.06
N HIS A 4 -12.53 -6.86 -26.08
CA HIS A 4 -11.09 -6.69 -26.05
C HIS A 4 -10.67 -5.22 -25.97
N THR A 5 -11.32 -4.34 -26.74
CA THR A 5 -11.06 -2.89 -26.68
C THR A 5 -11.41 -2.31 -25.32
N MET A 6 -12.52 -2.76 -24.71
CA MET A 6 -12.93 -2.31 -23.37
C MET A 6 -11.92 -2.74 -22.30
N ALA A 7 -11.45 -3.99 -22.35
CA ALA A 7 -10.44 -4.49 -21.44
C ALA A 7 -9.11 -3.72 -21.58
N LEU A 8 -8.68 -3.43 -22.82
CA LEU A 8 -7.48 -2.65 -23.08
C LEU A 8 -7.59 -1.23 -22.48
N LEU A 9 -8.70 -0.55 -22.70
CA LEU A 9 -8.91 0.80 -22.15
C LEU A 9 -8.92 0.80 -20.62
N ALA A 10 -9.53 -0.21 -19.99
CA ALA A 10 -9.49 -0.35 -18.53
C ALA A 10 -8.06 -0.56 -18.03
N ARG A 11 -7.26 -1.39 -18.71
CA ARG A 11 -5.83 -1.60 -18.36
C ARG A 11 -5.03 -0.30 -18.50
N LEU A 12 -5.24 0.45 -19.57
CA LEU A 12 -4.57 1.74 -19.77
C LEU A 12 -5.00 2.76 -18.71
N ALA A 13 -6.29 2.82 -18.38
CA ALA A 13 -6.82 3.72 -17.35
C ALA A 13 -6.27 3.39 -15.95
N ILE A 14 -6.21 2.11 -15.57
CA ILE A 14 -5.64 1.68 -14.29
C ILE A 14 -4.13 1.95 -14.25
N THR A 15 -3.40 1.69 -15.35
CA THR A 15 -1.97 2.02 -15.44
C THR A 15 -1.74 3.52 -15.27
N ALA A 16 -2.56 4.35 -15.93
CA ALA A 16 -2.49 5.81 -15.81
C ALA A 16 -2.81 6.27 -14.38
N TRP A 17 -3.79 5.67 -13.71
CA TRP A 17 -4.12 5.94 -12.32
C TRP A 17 -2.97 5.56 -11.37
N LEU A 18 -2.37 4.38 -11.52
CA LEU A 18 -1.19 3.96 -10.75
C LEU A 18 0.00 4.92 -10.98
N GLY A 19 0.23 5.33 -12.22
CA GLY A 19 1.23 6.34 -12.56
C GLY A 19 0.94 7.70 -11.91
N ALA A 20 -0.31 8.16 -11.92
CA ALA A 20 -0.72 9.39 -11.27
C ALA A 20 -0.50 9.32 -9.74
N VAL A 21 -0.84 8.21 -9.10
CA VAL A 21 -0.59 7.99 -7.66
C VAL A 21 0.92 8.04 -7.37
N ALA A 22 1.73 7.32 -8.16
CA ALA A 22 3.18 7.28 -7.96
C ALA A 22 3.85 8.66 -8.17
N VAL A 23 3.44 9.40 -9.20
CA VAL A 23 3.95 10.76 -9.46
C VAL A 23 3.53 11.73 -8.36
N TRP A 24 2.29 11.62 -7.87
CA TRP A 24 1.79 12.46 -6.79
C TRP A 24 2.49 12.17 -5.46
N ASP A 25 2.71 10.88 -5.15
CA ASP A 25 3.48 10.46 -3.98
C ASP A 25 4.92 10.97 -4.02
N TRP A 26 5.59 10.85 -5.17
CA TRP A 26 6.94 11.42 -5.34
C TRP A 26 6.97 12.91 -5.03
N ARG A 27 5.99 13.68 -5.54
CA ARG A 27 5.98 15.13 -5.41
C ARG A 27 5.55 15.65 -4.03
N THR A 28 4.70 14.91 -3.34
CA THR A 28 3.96 15.46 -2.19
C THR A 28 4.08 14.59 -0.94
N ALA A 29 4.66 13.38 -1.03
CA ALA A 29 4.74 12.36 0.01
C ALA A 29 3.40 12.06 0.71
N LEU A 30 2.30 12.39 0.02
CA LEU A 30 0.94 12.33 0.51
C LEU A 30 0.04 11.92 -0.65
N ILE A 31 -0.66 10.80 -0.48
CA ILE A 31 -1.65 10.35 -1.47
C ILE A 31 -3.00 11.02 -1.19
N PRO A 32 -3.55 11.80 -2.13
CA PRO A 32 -4.79 12.52 -1.91
C PRO A 32 -6.00 11.57 -1.80
N ASN A 33 -6.88 11.87 -0.86
CA ASN A 33 -8.11 11.09 -0.65
C ASN A 33 -9.02 11.10 -1.90
N TRP A 34 -9.06 12.20 -2.66
CA TRP A 34 -9.89 12.28 -3.87
C TRP A 34 -9.42 11.35 -4.99
N LEU A 35 -8.16 10.90 -4.98
CA LEU A 35 -7.62 9.98 -5.97
C LEU A 35 -7.85 8.51 -5.58
N THR A 36 -7.96 8.23 -4.29
CA THR A 36 -8.05 6.86 -3.73
C THR A 36 -9.46 6.47 -3.35
N LEU A 37 -10.22 7.36 -2.72
CA LEU A 37 -11.58 7.09 -2.24
C LEU A 37 -12.56 6.71 -3.36
N PRO A 38 -12.58 7.35 -4.54
CA PRO A 38 -13.51 6.96 -5.59
C PRO A 38 -13.27 5.52 -6.07
N VAL A 39 -12.00 5.14 -6.25
CA VAL A 39 -11.63 3.78 -6.66
C VAL A 39 -11.98 2.78 -5.58
N MET A 40 -11.64 3.08 -4.32
CA MET A 40 -11.98 2.24 -3.17
C MET A 40 -13.50 2.04 -3.03
N ALA A 41 -14.28 3.11 -3.15
CA ALA A 41 -15.73 3.07 -3.00
C ALA A 41 -16.41 2.34 -4.17
N VAL A 42 -16.06 2.67 -5.41
CA VAL A 42 -16.67 2.09 -6.61
C VAL A 42 -16.27 0.63 -6.76
N ALA A 43 -14.97 0.32 -6.77
CA ALA A 43 -14.51 -1.06 -6.91
C ALA A 43 -14.93 -1.88 -5.69
N GLY A 44 -14.70 -1.39 -4.48
CA GLY A 44 -15.07 -2.09 -3.25
C GLY A 44 -16.57 -2.36 -3.16
N GLY A 45 -17.41 -1.35 -3.40
CA GLY A 45 -18.86 -1.49 -3.39
C GLY A 45 -19.35 -2.53 -4.40
N LEU A 46 -18.84 -2.50 -5.63
CA LEU A 46 -19.16 -3.50 -6.65
C LEU A 46 -18.76 -4.92 -6.23
N ARG A 47 -17.57 -5.10 -5.63
CA ARG A 47 -17.10 -6.42 -5.20
C ARG A 47 -17.88 -6.97 -4.01
N LEU A 48 -18.24 -6.10 -3.07
CA LEU A 48 -19.06 -6.47 -1.91
C LEU A 48 -20.48 -6.85 -2.36
N TYR A 49 -21.06 -6.10 -3.30
CA TYR A 49 -22.34 -6.45 -3.92
C TYR A 49 -22.29 -7.80 -4.64
N GLN A 50 -21.16 -8.15 -5.26
CA GLN A 50 -20.89 -9.47 -5.86
C GLN A 50 -20.64 -10.59 -4.83
N GLY A 51 -20.76 -10.32 -3.52
CA GLY A 51 -20.60 -11.30 -2.45
C GLY A 51 -19.14 -11.59 -2.05
N ARG A 52 -18.17 -10.77 -2.47
CA ARG A 52 -16.74 -10.95 -2.13
C ARG A 52 -16.42 -10.38 -0.74
N TRP A 53 -17.06 -10.92 0.30
CA TRP A 53 -16.95 -10.42 1.67
C TRP A 53 -15.56 -10.50 2.29
N TYR A 54 -14.69 -11.40 1.82
CA TYR A 54 -13.29 -11.47 2.28
C TYR A 54 -12.53 -10.15 2.07
N LEU A 55 -12.98 -9.29 1.17
CA LEU A 55 -12.43 -7.96 0.96
C LEU A 55 -12.56 -7.08 2.21
N LEU A 56 -13.62 -7.26 3.01
CA LEU A 56 -13.75 -6.58 4.31
C LEU A 56 -12.67 -7.04 5.30
N PHE A 57 -12.29 -8.32 5.27
CA PHE A 57 -11.21 -8.83 6.11
C PHE A 57 -9.87 -8.20 5.70
N VAL A 58 -9.60 -8.10 4.40
CA VAL A 58 -8.41 -7.42 3.88
C VAL A 58 -8.41 -5.93 4.28
N TRP A 59 -9.54 -5.24 4.16
CA TRP A 59 -9.67 -3.85 4.58
C TRP A 59 -9.50 -3.69 6.09
N ALA A 60 -10.05 -4.60 6.90
CA ALA A 60 -9.86 -4.59 8.34
C ALA A 60 -8.38 -4.76 8.71
N LEU A 61 -7.67 -5.68 8.04
CA LEU A 61 -6.23 -5.87 8.24
C LEU A 61 -5.43 -4.61 7.87
N LEU A 62 -5.70 -4.01 6.70
CA LEU A 62 -5.06 -2.76 6.27
C LEU A 62 -5.36 -1.61 7.23
N TYR A 63 -6.59 -1.54 7.74
CA TYR A 63 -6.97 -0.56 8.76
C TYR A 63 -6.21 -0.78 10.07
N LEU A 64 -6.02 -2.02 10.51
CA LEU A 64 -5.22 -2.33 11.70
C LEU A 64 -3.75 -1.93 11.50
N ILE A 65 -3.16 -2.23 10.34
CA ILE A 65 -1.79 -1.83 9.98
C ILE A 65 -1.65 -0.30 9.98
N TRP A 66 -2.65 0.41 9.46
CA TRP A 66 -2.71 1.87 9.53
C TRP A 66 -2.85 2.37 10.98
N ARG A 67 -3.69 1.72 11.80
CA ARG A 67 -3.90 2.09 13.22
C ARG A 67 -2.61 2.00 14.03
N VAL A 68 -1.74 1.04 13.72
CA VAL A 68 -0.41 0.91 14.33
C VAL A 68 0.65 1.83 13.69
N ASN A 69 0.25 2.81 12.87
CA ASN A 69 1.14 3.79 12.22
C ASN A 69 2.27 3.16 11.38
N ILE A 70 2.06 1.95 10.83
CA ILE A 70 3.02 1.34 9.89
C ILE A 70 2.85 1.93 8.49
N LEU A 71 1.61 2.26 8.10
CA LEU A 71 1.27 2.84 6.80
C LEU A 71 0.66 4.23 6.97
N GLY A 72 0.90 5.12 5.99
CA GLY A 72 0.22 6.39 5.91
C GLY A 72 -1.29 6.23 5.67
N GLY A 73 -2.08 7.23 6.06
CA GLY A 73 -3.54 7.19 5.86
C GLY A 73 -3.95 7.23 4.39
N GLY A 74 -3.11 7.79 3.51
CA GLY A 74 -3.29 7.74 2.06
C GLY A 74 -2.98 6.36 1.50
N ASP A 75 -1.83 5.78 1.89
CA ASP A 75 -1.38 4.45 1.45
C ASP A 75 -2.39 3.36 1.79
N ALA A 76 -2.95 3.39 3.00
CA ALA A 76 -3.95 2.42 3.42
C ALA A 76 -5.19 2.44 2.52
N LYS A 77 -5.70 3.63 2.17
CA LYS A 77 -6.86 3.78 1.28
C LYS A 77 -6.52 3.41 -0.17
N PHE A 78 -5.33 3.75 -0.63
CA PHE A 78 -4.82 3.33 -1.93
C PHE A 78 -4.80 1.81 -2.04
N LEU A 79 -4.20 1.12 -1.06
CA LEU A 79 -4.14 -0.34 -1.01
C LEU A 79 -5.54 -0.96 -0.92
N MET A 80 -6.44 -0.40 -0.10
CA MET A 80 -7.83 -0.85 -0.05
C MET A 80 -8.50 -0.79 -1.43
N GLY A 81 -8.29 0.29 -2.19
CA GLY A 81 -8.79 0.41 -3.57
C GLY A 81 -8.11 -0.54 -4.55
N LEU A 82 -6.79 -0.75 -4.42
CA LEU A 82 -6.03 -1.66 -5.26
C LEU A 82 -6.48 -3.12 -5.09
N PHE A 83 -6.63 -3.58 -3.85
CA PHE A 83 -7.17 -4.91 -3.54
C PHE A 83 -8.65 -5.06 -3.94
N ALA A 84 -9.39 -3.96 -4.05
CA ALA A 84 -10.75 -3.97 -4.57
C ALA A 84 -10.82 -4.07 -6.10
N LEU A 85 -9.85 -3.49 -6.81
CA LEU A 85 -9.68 -3.64 -8.26
C LEU A 85 -9.27 -5.08 -8.60
N PHE A 86 -8.29 -5.61 -7.87
CA PHE A 86 -7.74 -6.97 -8.05
C PHE A 86 -8.01 -7.86 -6.82
N PRO A 87 -9.28 -8.25 -6.57
CA PRO A 87 -9.63 -9.13 -5.47
C PRO A 87 -9.34 -10.58 -5.90
N THR A 88 -8.05 -10.93 -5.97
CA THR A 88 -7.54 -12.26 -6.30
C THR A 88 -6.41 -12.64 -5.35
N TYR A 89 -6.29 -13.94 -5.04
CA TYR A 89 -5.21 -14.46 -4.19
C TYR A 89 -3.85 -14.35 -4.89
N GLU A 90 -3.82 -14.50 -6.21
CA GLU A 90 -2.61 -14.36 -7.04
C GLU A 90 -2.02 -12.95 -6.92
N PHE A 91 -2.88 -11.92 -7.03
CA PHE A 91 -2.47 -10.55 -6.83
C PHE A 91 -1.95 -10.32 -5.41
N ALA A 92 -2.63 -10.85 -4.39
CA ALA A 92 -2.20 -10.72 -3.01
C ALA A 92 -0.82 -11.36 -2.75
N LEU A 93 -0.58 -12.55 -3.32
CA LEU A 93 0.71 -13.23 -3.24
C LEU A 93 1.80 -12.45 -3.98
N LEU A 94 1.55 -12.00 -5.21
CA LEU A 94 2.49 -11.18 -5.99
C LEU A 94 2.83 -9.88 -5.25
N PHE A 95 1.81 -9.20 -4.71
CA PHE A 95 1.99 -7.98 -3.94
C PHE A 95 2.86 -8.24 -2.70
N CYS A 96 2.54 -9.28 -1.93
CA CYS A 96 3.28 -9.63 -0.73
C CYS A 96 4.74 -10.00 -1.05
N THR A 97 4.97 -10.83 -2.07
CA THR A 97 6.33 -11.24 -2.46
C THR A 97 7.15 -10.06 -2.96
N MET A 98 6.60 -9.20 -3.83
CA MET A 98 7.31 -8.02 -4.31
C MET A 98 7.62 -7.01 -3.20
N VAL A 99 6.64 -6.72 -2.34
CA VAL A 99 6.85 -5.79 -1.22
C VAL A 99 7.90 -6.34 -0.27
N LEU A 100 7.83 -7.62 0.12
CA LEU A 100 8.85 -8.25 0.96
C LEU A 100 10.22 -8.26 0.28
N ALA A 101 10.29 -8.60 -1.01
CA ALA A 101 11.53 -8.66 -1.77
C ALA A 101 12.21 -7.28 -1.89
N ILE A 102 11.45 -6.19 -1.85
CA ILE A 102 11.98 -4.81 -1.89
C ILE A 102 12.28 -4.30 -0.47
N SER A 103 11.35 -4.49 0.47
CA SER A 103 11.47 -3.99 1.84
C SER A 103 12.57 -4.69 2.64
N ILE A 104 12.78 -6.00 2.46
CA ILE A 104 13.80 -6.75 3.21
C ILE A 104 15.21 -6.21 2.87
N PRO A 105 15.65 -6.13 1.61
CA PRO A 105 16.96 -5.56 1.28
C PRO A 105 17.11 -4.10 1.73
N LEU A 106 16.07 -3.27 1.58
CA LEU A 106 16.09 -1.88 2.05
C LEU A 106 16.29 -1.80 3.56
N LEU A 107 15.59 -2.63 4.33
CA LEU A 107 15.77 -2.71 5.78
C LEU A 107 17.16 -3.22 6.15
N VAL A 108 17.66 -4.24 5.46
CA VAL A 108 19.00 -4.81 5.69
C VAL A 108 20.07 -3.75 5.43
N VAL A 109 20.02 -3.05 4.29
CA VAL A 109 20.97 -1.97 3.96
C VAL A 109 20.87 -0.81 4.95
N ARG A 110 19.65 -0.40 5.33
CA ARG A 110 19.42 0.70 6.28
C ARG A 110 19.93 0.39 7.69
N HIS A 111 19.94 -0.89 8.08
CA HIS A 111 20.37 -1.33 9.40
C HIS A 111 21.77 -1.96 9.42
N TRP A 112 22.42 -2.15 8.26
CA TRP A 112 23.75 -2.76 8.17
C TRP A 112 24.82 -1.97 8.95
N GLY A 113 24.66 -0.65 9.05
CA GLY A 113 25.56 0.22 9.82
C GLY A 113 25.21 0.38 11.31
N LYS A 114 24.08 -0.16 11.80
CA LYS A 114 23.64 -0.01 13.19
C LYS A 114 23.78 -1.32 13.94
N ARG A 115 24.48 -1.32 15.08
CA ARG A 115 24.65 -2.54 15.89
C ARG A 115 23.28 -3.06 16.32
N PRO A 116 22.95 -4.35 16.13
CA PRO A 116 21.66 -4.92 16.53
C PRO A 116 21.37 -4.74 18.03
N ALA A 117 22.42 -4.60 18.85
CA ALA A 117 22.32 -4.24 20.26
C ALA A 117 21.74 -2.84 20.52
N GLU A 118 21.97 -1.86 19.64
CA GLU A 118 21.39 -0.51 19.75
C GLU A 118 19.92 -0.48 19.33
N LEU A 119 19.54 -1.30 18.34
CA LEU A 119 18.13 -1.47 17.94
C LEU A 119 17.32 -2.17 19.03
N LEU A 120 17.89 -3.19 19.67
CA LEU A 120 17.28 -3.85 20.82
C LEU A 120 17.17 -2.90 22.03
N ARG A 121 18.21 -2.12 22.33
CA ARG A 121 18.14 -1.10 23.40
C ARG A 121 17.13 0.01 23.09
N ALA A 122 17.06 0.46 21.84
CA ALA A 122 16.06 1.43 21.39
C ALA A 122 14.63 0.85 21.45
N ALA A 123 14.45 -0.42 21.09
CA ALA A 123 13.17 -1.12 21.20
C ALA A 123 12.75 -1.31 22.67
N ILE A 124 13.67 -1.73 23.55
CA ILE A 124 13.42 -1.89 24.99
C ILE A 124 13.14 -0.54 25.66
N GLY A 125 13.88 0.52 25.30
CA GLY A 125 13.60 1.89 25.77
C GLY A 125 12.25 2.45 25.29
N ARG A 126 11.83 2.07 24.08
CA ARG A 126 10.53 2.42 23.49
C ARG A 126 9.36 1.63 24.10
N VAL A 127 9.58 0.37 24.47
CA VAL A 127 8.63 -0.45 25.24
C VAL A 127 8.41 0.15 26.63
N GLY A 128 9.49 0.57 27.31
CA GLY A 128 9.42 1.19 28.64
C GLY A 128 8.72 2.56 28.68
N THR A 129 8.63 3.25 27.53
CA THR A 129 7.94 4.56 27.39
C THR A 129 6.54 4.43 26.75
N GLY A 130 6.08 3.22 26.46
CA GLY A 130 4.79 2.98 25.80
C GLY A 130 4.73 3.40 24.32
N ARG A 131 5.87 3.75 23.71
CA ARG A 131 5.98 4.26 22.33
C ARG A 131 6.62 3.22 21.41
N LEU A 132 5.94 2.08 21.27
CA LEU A 132 6.38 0.96 20.42
C LEU A 132 6.43 1.28 18.92
N LEU A 133 5.70 2.30 18.47
CA LEU A 133 5.49 2.60 17.05
C LEU A 133 5.74 4.09 16.77
N PRO A 134 6.28 4.45 15.58
CA PRO A 134 6.50 5.84 15.20
C PRO A 134 5.18 6.64 15.32
N THR A 135 5.26 7.81 15.93
CA THR A 135 4.11 8.71 16.08
C THR A 135 3.70 9.27 14.71
N ARG A 136 2.41 9.57 14.51
CA ARG A 136 1.91 10.13 13.24
C ARG A 136 2.72 11.34 12.74
N GLU A 137 3.14 12.20 13.66
CA GLU A 137 3.99 13.36 13.36
C GLU A 137 5.38 12.97 12.80
N GLU A 138 5.94 11.83 13.19
CA GLU A 138 7.20 11.32 12.64
C GLU A 138 7.00 10.74 11.24
N LEU A 139 5.87 10.08 10.94
CA LEU A 139 5.55 9.67 9.56
C LEU A 139 5.27 10.87 8.65
N GLU A 140 4.56 11.87 9.15
CA GLU A 140 4.25 13.09 8.40
C GLU A 140 5.51 13.93 8.13
N ARG A 141 6.46 13.97 9.08
CA ARG A 141 7.77 14.63 8.89
C ARG A 141 8.76 13.81 8.06
N GLN A 142 8.73 12.48 8.16
CA GLN A 142 9.57 11.57 7.38
C GLN A 142 8.79 10.94 6.23
N GLY A 143 7.91 11.69 5.53
CA GLY A 143 7.09 11.17 4.43
C GLY A 143 7.93 10.33 3.47
N GLN A 144 7.94 9.01 3.69
CA GLN A 144 8.83 8.13 2.95
C GLN A 144 8.09 7.79 1.66
N GLN A 145 8.68 8.22 0.54
CA GLN A 145 8.18 8.05 -0.82
C GLN A 145 8.27 6.57 -1.23
N TYR A 146 7.42 5.71 -0.67
CA TYR A 146 7.39 4.28 -0.95
C TYR A 146 6.16 3.84 -1.74
N ALA A 147 5.22 4.73 -2.10
CA ALA A 147 4.01 4.31 -2.80
C ALA A 147 4.29 3.70 -4.18
N TRP A 148 5.43 4.02 -4.81
CA TRP A 148 5.88 3.36 -6.04
C TRP A 148 6.08 1.85 -5.87
N THR A 149 6.48 1.38 -4.68
CA THR A 149 6.63 -0.06 -4.41
C THR A 149 5.29 -0.78 -4.40
N PHE A 150 4.21 -0.09 -4.04
CA PHE A 150 2.84 -0.63 -4.09
C PHE A 150 2.23 -0.56 -5.50
N CYS A 151 2.65 0.39 -6.32
CA CYS A 151 2.17 0.53 -7.70
C CYS A 151 2.75 -0.52 -8.64
N LEU A 152 4.00 -0.95 -8.43
CA LEU A 152 4.69 -1.93 -9.27
C LEU A 152 3.94 -3.27 -9.40
N PRO A 153 3.51 -3.94 -8.30
CA PRO A 153 2.71 -5.15 -8.41
C PRO A 153 1.41 -4.96 -9.20
N GLY A 154 0.78 -3.79 -9.05
CA GLY A 154 -0.45 -3.44 -9.78
C GLY A 154 -0.22 -3.37 -11.28
N VAL A 155 0.88 -2.75 -11.73
CA VAL A 155 1.24 -2.69 -13.16
C VAL A 155 1.61 -4.08 -13.67
N VAL A 156 2.46 -4.81 -12.96
CA VAL A 156 2.89 -6.16 -13.38
C VAL A 156 1.69 -7.08 -13.55
N TYR A 157 0.79 -7.14 -12.57
CA TYR A 157 -0.40 -8.00 -12.64
C TYR A 157 -1.36 -7.63 -13.77
N LEU A 158 -1.41 -6.36 -14.16
CA LEU A 158 -2.34 -5.88 -15.19
C LEU A 158 -1.90 -6.25 -16.62
N TRP A 159 -0.59 -6.43 -16.81
CA TRP A 159 0.04 -6.72 -18.10
C TRP A 159 0.53 -8.16 -18.26
N TRP A 160 0.52 -8.94 -17.18
CA TRP A 160 0.70 -10.39 -17.20
C TRP A 160 -0.59 -11.10 -17.63
#